data_AF-A0A9P9E676-F1
#
_entry.id   AF-A0A9P9E676-F1
#
_cell.length_a   1.000
_cell.length_b   1.000
_cell.length_c   1.000
_cell.angle_alpha   90.00
_cell.angle_beta   90.00
_cell.angle_gamma   90.00
#
_symmetry.space_group_name_H-M   'P 1'
#
loop_
_entity.id
_entity.type
_entity.pdbx_description
1 polymer ?
#
loop_
_entity_poly.entity_id
_entity_poly.type
_entity_poly.pdbx_seq_one_letter_code
_entity_poly.pdbx_strand_id
1 'polypeptide(L)'
;MSNGGSQPVANRDAPIPVVSITSPDDNSADRTPSNQDGSKHRLSATKLKDKLESLGDNIGKSESPSRVSDRVFTMLLQQILPAQDYPDDAPTVKDRRSRAYVDRPSFSIPTMSSNFRRFNSRIGVAFVFQNRLIRLFTWRQPSQTLSFLATYTFICLNPPLLIVLPLASCLFFVMVPAFLVRHPPPPTSLPTDLYALNGPPLAAAQTIKPAPELSKDFFRNMRDLQNCMEDFSRAHDAILAFITPLTNFSNEALSSTVYLLLLFTSCLLFITAHLLPFRFLLLVAGYVAVLLGHPAVQDLISTPENAAFLQEKEHESRSMLLNLSKSDIELATAPETREVEIFELQHRALHDEDGEYEPYIFSPSPYSPLSPSRIAGDRPKGTAFFEDVQPPRGWRWSDKKWTLDLLSQEWVEERCVTGVEVEIEGERWVTDLHYEVLSAEEDNGSALNRRKGKNGRDSEREVLKRVWESRQPSRKGEWRRRRWVRGVDRMPLIQNWE
;
A
#
# COMPACT_ATOMS: atom_id res chain seq x y z
N MET A 1 -12.15 -55.45 -20.90
CA MET A 1 -11.05 -54.55 -20.52
C MET A 1 -11.35 -53.15 -21.06
N SER A 2 -12.20 -52.38 -20.37
CA SER A 2 -12.36 -50.96 -20.66
C SER A 2 -11.32 -50.20 -19.84
N ASN A 3 -10.41 -49.53 -20.54
CA ASN A 3 -9.48 -48.59 -19.94
C ASN A 3 -10.33 -47.42 -19.40
N GLY A 4 -10.77 -47.52 -18.14
CA GLY A 4 -11.40 -46.43 -17.39
C GLY A 4 -10.35 -45.34 -17.11
N GLY A 5 -9.91 -44.65 -18.17
CA GLY A 5 -8.93 -43.59 -18.09
C GLY A 5 -9.48 -42.48 -17.20
N SER A 6 -8.77 -42.19 -16.11
CA SER A 6 -8.98 -41.01 -15.25
C SER A 6 -9.05 -39.77 -16.13
N GLN A 7 -10.25 -39.23 -16.35
CA GLN A 7 -10.44 -38.05 -17.19
C GLN A 7 -10.01 -36.79 -16.44
N PRO A 8 -9.41 -35.80 -17.13
CA PRO A 8 -9.07 -34.52 -16.51
C PRO A 8 -10.34 -33.81 -16.04
N VAL A 9 -10.31 -33.30 -14.81
CA VAL A 9 -11.43 -32.55 -14.23
C VAL A 9 -11.36 -31.11 -14.73
N ALA A 10 -12.30 -30.75 -15.60
CA ALA A 10 -12.45 -29.40 -16.12
C ALA A 10 -13.94 -29.06 -16.22
N ASN A 11 -14.26 -27.77 -16.18
CA ASN A 11 -15.61 -27.29 -16.39
C ASN A 11 -16.02 -27.57 -17.86
N ARG A 12 -16.79 -28.63 -18.07
CA ARG A 12 -17.28 -29.04 -19.40
C ARG A 12 -18.67 -28.50 -19.73
N ASP A 13 -19.32 -27.89 -18.74
CA ASP A 13 -20.66 -27.35 -18.84
C ASP A 13 -20.64 -25.90 -19.38
N ALA A 14 -21.72 -25.15 -19.15
CA ALA A 14 -21.84 -23.75 -19.52
C ALA A 14 -20.69 -22.90 -18.94
N PRO A 15 -20.21 -21.89 -19.71
CA PRO A 15 -19.16 -20.97 -19.26
C PRO A 15 -19.58 -20.27 -17.97
N ILE A 16 -18.60 -19.93 -17.14
CA ILE A 16 -18.84 -19.15 -15.93
C ILE A 16 -19.35 -17.77 -16.36
N PRO A 17 -20.52 -17.31 -15.87
CA PRO A 17 -21.03 -15.99 -16.19
C PRO A 17 -20.10 -14.92 -15.60
N VAL A 18 -19.80 -13.90 -16.39
CA VAL A 18 -19.02 -12.73 -15.96
C VAL A 18 -19.88 -11.89 -15.04
N VAL A 19 -19.31 -11.39 -13.95
CA VAL A 19 -20.00 -10.50 -13.01
C VAL A 19 -20.11 -9.11 -13.65
N SER A 20 -21.32 -8.72 -14.00
CA SER A 20 -21.64 -7.35 -14.39
C SER A 20 -22.08 -6.57 -13.15
N ILE A 21 -21.21 -5.73 -12.62
CA ILE A 21 -21.60 -4.71 -11.64
C ILE A 21 -22.08 -3.53 -12.46
N THR A 22 -23.39 -3.36 -12.60
CA THR A 22 -23.97 -2.17 -13.24
C THR A 22 -23.74 -0.97 -12.35
N SER A 23 -22.65 -0.23 -12.57
CA SER A 23 -22.53 1.15 -12.10
C SER A 23 -23.53 2.03 -12.86
N PRO A 24 -24.12 3.08 -12.24
CA PRO A 24 -25.19 3.88 -12.85
C PRO A 24 -24.80 4.64 -14.13
N ASP A 25 -23.53 4.64 -14.53
CA ASP A 25 -23.01 5.46 -15.64
C ASP A 25 -22.33 4.65 -16.76
N ASP A 26 -22.53 3.33 -16.83
CA ASP A 26 -21.90 2.53 -17.90
C ASP A 26 -22.68 2.59 -19.23
N ASN A 27 -22.88 3.81 -19.72
CA ASN A 27 -23.12 4.12 -21.13
C ASN A 27 -21.79 4.44 -21.84
N SER A 28 -20.67 3.87 -21.37
CA SER A 28 -19.46 3.75 -22.16
C SER A 28 -19.61 2.58 -23.11
N ALA A 29 -20.13 2.87 -24.32
CA ALA A 29 -19.76 2.05 -25.47
C ALA A 29 -18.25 1.85 -25.46
N ASP A 30 -17.78 0.59 -25.56
CA ASP A 30 -16.38 0.17 -25.67
C ASP A 30 -15.61 1.08 -26.66
N ARG A 31 -15.09 2.20 -26.16
CA ARG A 31 -14.19 3.07 -26.90
C ARG A 31 -12.81 2.52 -26.68
N THR A 32 -12.44 1.59 -27.54
CA THR A 32 -11.03 1.29 -27.83
C THR A 32 -10.30 2.63 -28.00
N PRO A 33 -9.19 2.88 -27.30
CA PRO A 33 -8.45 4.13 -27.47
C PRO A 33 -7.91 4.17 -28.90
N SER A 34 -8.46 5.09 -29.69
CA SER A 34 -7.91 5.45 -31.00
C SER A 34 -6.62 6.24 -30.74
N ASN A 35 -5.48 5.56 -30.81
CA ASN A 35 -4.18 6.19 -30.87
C ASN A 35 -4.04 6.88 -32.24
N GLN A 36 -4.42 8.15 -32.32
CA GLN A 36 -3.77 9.10 -33.22
C GLN A 36 -2.54 9.64 -32.49
N ASP A 37 -1.39 9.57 -33.16
CA ASP A 37 -0.05 9.97 -32.70
C ASP A 37 0.68 9.05 -31.72
N GLY A 38 1.24 7.99 -32.30
CA GLY A 38 2.36 7.23 -31.74
C GLY A 38 3.08 6.47 -32.86
N SER A 39 4.38 6.74 -33.03
CA SER A 39 5.26 6.25 -34.11
C SER A 39 5.02 4.79 -34.54
N LYS A 40 4.82 4.60 -35.84
CA LYS A 40 4.60 3.32 -36.52
C LYS A 40 5.81 2.37 -36.37
N HIS A 41 5.82 1.54 -35.33
CA HIS A 41 6.44 0.21 -35.39
C HIS A 41 5.36 -0.84 -35.61
N ARG A 42 4.81 -0.88 -36.84
CA ARG A 42 4.02 -2.03 -37.28
C ARG A 42 4.95 -3.24 -37.38
N LEU A 43 4.82 -4.15 -36.44
CA LEU A 43 5.45 -5.47 -36.45
C LEU A 43 5.12 -6.17 -37.77
N SER A 44 6.14 -6.39 -38.60
CA SER A 44 5.99 -7.04 -39.89
C SER A 44 5.67 -8.52 -39.68
N ALA A 45 4.44 -8.94 -39.99
CA ALA A 45 4.01 -10.34 -39.98
C ALA A 45 4.94 -11.25 -40.80
N THR A 46 5.67 -10.68 -41.76
CA THR A 46 6.72 -11.35 -42.56
C THR A 46 7.94 -11.75 -41.72
N LYS A 47 8.46 -10.92 -40.82
CA LYS A 47 9.57 -11.31 -39.91
C LYS A 47 9.18 -12.42 -38.93
N LEU A 48 7.90 -12.46 -38.54
CA LEU A 48 7.37 -13.50 -37.65
C LEU A 48 7.17 -14.80 -38.42
N LYS A 49 6.70 -14.72 -39.68
CA LYS A 49 6.62 -15.85 -40.61
C LYS A 49 7.99 -16.44 -40.91
N ASP A 50 8.99 -15.62 -41.26
CA ASP A 50 10.35 -16.07 -41.57
C ASP A 50 11.01 -16.73 -40.35
N LYS A 51 10.77 -16.19 -39.14
CA LYS A 51 11.24 -16.83 -37.90
C LYS A 51 10.52 -18.13 -37.59
N LEU A 52 9.21 -18.22 -37.84
CA LEU A 52 8.43 -19.45 -37.67
C LEU A 52 8.85 -20.54 -38.66
N GLU A 53 9.18 -20.16 -39.88
CA GLU A 53 9.67 -21.04 -40.95
C GLU A 53 11.08 -21.56 -40.63
N SER A 54 11.97 -20.70 -40.10
CA SER A 54 13.30 -21.10 -39.59
C SER A 54 13.25 -22.06 -38.38
N LEU A 55 12.14 -22.05 -37.63
CA LEU A 55 11.87 -23.00 -36.55
C LEU A 55 11.31 -24.33 -37.09
N GLY A 56 10.56 -24.29 -38.20
CA GLY A 56 10.12 -25.46 -38.96
C GLY A 56 11.28 -26.34 -39.44
N ASP A 57 12.38 -25.72 -39.88
CA ASP A 57 13.58 -26.45 -40.32
C ASP A 57 14.35 -27.14 -39.17
N ASN A 58 14.17 -26.69 -37.92
CA ASN A 58 14.80 -27.32 -36.74
C ASN A 58 13.98 -28.48 -36.13
N ILE A 59 12.77 -28.74 -36.64
CA ILE A 59 11.86 -29.81 -36.17
C ILE A 59 12.29 -31.22 -36.65
N GLY A 60 13.33 -31.31 -37.48
CA GLY A 60 13.90 -32.58 -37.95
C GLY A 60 14.67 -33.39 -36.90
N LYS A 61 14.95 -32.84 -35.71
CA LYS A 61 15.51 -33.58 -34.57
C LYS A 61 14.44 -33.82 -33.52
N SER A 62 14.39 -35.04 -33.00
CA SER A 62 13.41 -35.57 -32.05
C SER A 62 13.31 -34.78 -30.73
N GLU A 63 12.70 -33.59 -30.77
CA GLU A 63 12.22 -32.88 -29.58
C GLU A 63 10.74 -33.19 -29.35
N SER A 64 10.36 -33.40 -28.09
CA SER A 64 8.98 -33.67 -27.71
C SER A 64 8.06 -32.48 -28.08
N PRO A 65 6.81 -32.72 -28.52
CA PRO A 65 5.88 -31.67 -28.94
C PRO A 65 5.61 -30.60 -27.87
N SER A 66 5.83 -30.92 -26.60
CA SER A 66 5.78 -29.98 -25.47
C SER A 66 6.79 -28.82 -25.58
N ARG A 67 8.02 -29.09 -26.04
CA ARG A 67 9.10 -28.08 -26.11
C ARG A 67 8.91 -27.07 -27.24
N VAL A 68 8.28 -27.48 -28.34
CA VAL A 68 7.97 -26.58 -29.46
C VAL A 68 6.83 -25.64 -29.06
N SER A 69 5.81 -26.15 -28.38
CA SER A 69 4.74 -25.31 -27.82
C SER A 69 5.23 -24.34 -26.75
N ASP A 70 6.24 -24.73 -25.95
CA ASP A 70 6.88 -23.87 -24.96
C ASP A 70 7.48 -22.64 -25.63
N ARG A 71 8.25 -22.82 -26.71
CA ARG A 71 8.91 -21.72 -27.42
C ARG A 71 7.91 -20.75 -28.04
N VAL A 72 6.84 -21.25 -28.65
CA VAL A 72 5.80 -20.41 -29.28
C VAL A 72 5.01 -19.60 -28.25
N PHE A 73 4.63 -20.22 -27.13
CA PHE A 73 3.90 -19.52 -26.07
C PHE A 73 4.78 -18.49 -25.35
N THR A 74 6.06 -18.80 -25.11
CA THR A 74 7.01 -17.81 -24.57
C THR A 74 7.25 -16.65 -25.53
N MET A 75 7.29 -16.90 -26.84
CA MET A 75 7.43 -15.86 -27.85
C MET A 75 6.20 -14.96 -27.92
N LEU A 76 4.99 -15.52 -27.79
CA LEU A 76 3.75 -14.74 -27.72
C LEU A 76 3.69 -13.87 -26.46
N LEU A 77 4.08 -14.41 -25.30
CA LEU A 77 4.15 -13.63 -24.05
C LEU A 77 5.21 -12.53 -24.10
N GLN A 78 6.38 -12.82 -24.68
CA GLN A 78 7.45 -11.83 -24.87
C GLN A 78 7.06 -10.70 -25.83
N GLN A 79 6.17 -10.97 -26.78
CA GLN A 79 5.71 -9.98 -27.75
C GLN A 79 4.60 -9.07 -27.22
N ILE A 80 3.95 -9.45 -26.11
CA ILE A 80 2.85 -8.70 -25.48
C ILE A 80 3.36 -7.79 -24.35
N LEU A 81 4.57 -8.01 -23.84
CA LEU A 81 5.19 -7.18 -22.80
C LEU A 81 6.24 -6.25 -23.43
N PRO A 82 6.28 -4.95 -23.07
CA PRO A 82 7.40 -4.08 -23.43
C PRO A 82 8.70 -4.72 -22.93
N ALA A 83 9.73 -4.77 -23.77
CA ALA A 83 11.06 -5.14 -23.34
C ALA A 83 11.51 -4.11 -22.29
N GLN A 84 11.37 -4.44 -21.02
CA GLN A 84 12.00 -3.69 -19.95
C GLN A 84 13.47 -4.06 -19.99
N ASP A 85 14.25 -3.25 -20.69
CA ASP A 85 15.70 -3.22 -20.58
C ASP A 85 16.04 -2.74 -19.17
N TYR A 86 16.07 -3.66 -18.20
CA TYR A 86 16.73 -3.40 -16.93
C TYR A 86 18.24 -3.35 -17.19
N PRO A 87 18.94 -2.26 -16.83
CA PRO A 87 20.39 -2.26 -16.86
C PRO A 87 20.89 -3.32 -15.86
N ASP A 88 21.72 -4.26 -16.33
CA ASP A 88 22.28 -5.37 -15.54
C ASP A 88 23.23 -4.92 -14.40
N ASP A 89 23.44 -3.61 -14.20
CA ASP A 89 24.41 -3.03 -13.26
C ASP A 89 23.77 -2.24 -12.10
N ALA A 90 22.71 -2.78 -11.49
CA ALA A 90 22.25 -2.30 -10.18
C ALA A 90 22.76 -3.24 -9.07
N PRO A 91 23.60 -2.78 -8.12
CA PRO A 91 24.05 -3.61 -7.02
C PRO A 91 22.82 -4.05 -6.22
N THR A 92 22.63 -5.37 -6.11
CA THR A 92 21.58 -5.96 -5.27
C THR A 92 21.79 -5.48 -3.83
N VAL A 93 21.02 -4.47 -3.42
CA VAL A 93 20.94 -4.06 -2.03
C VAL A 93 20.33 -5.26 -1.30
N LYS A 94 21.19 -6.06 -0.66
CA LYS A 94 20.75 -7.09 0.29
C LYS A 94 20.06 -6.37 1.42
N ASP A 95 18.75 -6.22 1.29
CA ASP A 95 17.91 -5.71 2.36
C ASP A 95 18.01 -6.71 3.52
N ARG A 96 18.84 -6.34 4.51
CA ARG A 96 19.30 -7.21 5.59
C ARG A 96 18.21 -7.36 6.66
N ARG A 97 16.95 -7.40 6.22
CA ARG A 97 15.74 -7.39 7.05
C ARG A 97 14.79 -8.51 6.64
N SER A 98 15.27 -9.76 6.66
CA SER A 98 14.47 -10.97 6.97
C SER A 98 15.22 -12.25 6.58
N ARG A 99 15.85 -12.93 7.54
CA ARG A 99 16.43 -14.30 7.37
C ARG A 99 15.36 -15.39 7.18
N ALA A 100 14.12 -15.02 6.89
CA ALA A 100 12.98 -15.92 6.70
C ALA A 100 12.06 -15.47 5.56
N TYR A 101 12.48 -14.54 4.70
CA TYR A 101 11.81 -14.35 3.43
C TYR A 101 12.24 -15.51 2.54
N VAL A 102 11.38 -16.53 2.52
CA VAL A 102 11.37 -17.65 1.56
C VAL A 102 12.01 -17.19 0.25
N ASP A 103 13.04 -17.91 -0.22
CA ASP A 103 13.68 -17.73 -1.53
C ASP A 103 12.62 -17.84 -2.64
N ARG A 104 11.88 -16.77 -2.86
CA ARG A 104 10.98 -16.63 -4.00
C ARG A 104 11.89 -16.21 -5.15
N PRO A 105 11.99 -17.02 -6.22
CA PRO A 105 12.86 -16.69 -7.35
C PRO A 105 12.50 -15.31 -7.90
N SER A 106 13.51 -14.55 -8.34
CA SER A 106 13.30 -13.28 -9.02
C SER A 106 12.37 -13.47 -10.21
N PHE A 107 11.60 -12.41 -10.53
CA PHE A 107 10.63 -12.45 -11.61
C PHE A 107 11.34 -12.80 -12.92
N SER A 108 10.98 -13.94 -13.52
CA SER A 108 11.47 -14.32 -14.84
C SER A 108 10.28 -14.75 -15.71
N ILE A 109 10.24 -14.23 -16.94
CA ILE A 109 9.17 -14.55 -17.89
C ILE A 109 9.07 -16.07 -18.16
N PRO A 110 10.19 -16.83 -18.29
CA PRO A 110 10.12 -18.28 -18.44
C PRO A 110 9.53 -18.99 -17.21
N THR A 111 9.86 -18.56 -15.99
CA THR A 111 9.30 -19.17 -14.77
C THR A 111 7.83 -18.82 -14.61
N MET A 112 7.40 -17.60 -14.96
CA MET A 112 5.98 -17.19 -14.96
C MET A 112 5.17 -18.04 -15.93
N SER A 113 5.65 -18.24 -17.16
CA SER A 113 4.99 -19.09 -18.17
C SER A 113 4.86 -20.54 -17.71
N SER A 114 5.94 -21.13 -17.19
CA SER A 114 5.93 -22.49 -16.64
C SER A 114 4.97 -22.63 -15.45
N ASN A 115 4.97 -21.66 -14.54
CA ASN A 115 4.07 -21.64 -13.38
C ASN A 115 2.61 -21.44 -13.80
N PHE A 116 2.33 -20.56 -14.76
CA PHE A 116 0.99 -20.33 -15.30
C PHE A 116 0.42 -21.61 -15.91
N ARG A 117 1.21 -22.36 -16.68
CA ARG A 117 0.76 -23.62 -17.27
C ARG A 117 0.48 -24.71 -16.22
N ARG A 118 1.36 -24.83 -15.22
CA ARG A 118 1.16 -25.75 -14.08
C ARG A 118 -0.08 -25.37 -13.26
N PHE A 119 -0.37 -24.08 -13.14
CA PHE A 119 -1.58 -23.59 -12.49
C PHE A 119 -2.82 -23.87 -13.34
N ASN A 120 -2.84 -23.47 -14.60
CA ASN A 120 -3.99 -23.64 -15.52
C ASN A 120 -4.37 -25.12 -15.75
N SER A 121 -3.40 -26.03 -15.71
CA SER A 121 -3.65 -27.48 -15.81
C SER A 121 -4.27 -28.10 -14.55
N ARG A 122 -4.25 -27.42 -13.40
CA ARG A 122 -4.76 -27.91 -12.10
C ARG A 122 -5.98 -27.14 -11.60
N ILE A 123 -6.12 -25.87 -12.00
CA ILE A 123 -7.19 -24.97 -11.51
C ILE A 123 -8.61 -25.39 -11.94
N GLY A 124 -8.74 -26.28 -12.94
CA GLY A 124 -10.04 -26.74 -13.43
C GLY A 124 -10.99 -27.29 -12.36
N VAL A 125 -10.46 -27.92 -11.30
CA VAL A 125 -11.27 -28.38 -10.15
C VAL A 125 -11.92 -27.21 -9.41
N ALA A 126 -11.19 -26.10 -9.24
CA ALA A 126 -11.70 -24.90 -8.59
C ALA A 126 -12.80 -24.23 -9.42
N PHE A 127 -12.67 -24.19 -10.75
CA PHE A 127 -13.72 -23.67 -11.63
C PHE A 127 -14.98 -24.54 -11.65
N VAL A 128 -14.85 -25.88 -11.56
CA VAL A 128 -16.01 -26.77 -11.39
C VAL A 128 -16.70 -26.49 -10.06
N PHE A 129 -15.93 -26.30 -8.98
CA PHE A 129 -16.46 -25.94 -7.68
C PHE A 129 -17.16 -24.57 -7.70
N GLN A 130 -16.55 -23.56 -8.31
CA GLN A 130 -17.13 -22.23 -8.52
C GLN A 130 -18.45 -22.31 -9.29
N ASN A 131 -18.50 -23.02 -10.43
CA ASN A 131 -19.73 -23.17 -11.21
C ASN A 131 -20.83 -23.89 -10.40
N ARG A 132 -20.48 -24.89 -9.59
CA ARG A 132 -21.44 -25.56 -8.68
C ARG A 132 -21.98 -24.59 -7.62
N LEU A 133 -21.13 -23.76 -7.02
CA LEU A 133 -21.56 -22.73 -6.08
C LEU A 133 -22.44 -21.68 -6.73
N ILE A 134 -22.10 -21.19 -7.92
CA ILE A 134 -22.92 -20.23 -8.66
C ILE A 134 -24.30 -20.84 -8.95
N ARG A 135 -24.37 -22.09 -9.43
CA ARG A 135 -25.65 -22.79 -9.66
C ARG A 135 -26.46 -23.01 -8.39
N LEU A 136 -25.78 -23.23 -7.27
CA LEU A 136 -26.40 -23.33 -5.96
C LEU A 136 -26.99 -21.98 -5.54
N PHE A 137 -26.25 -20.89 -5.63
CA PHE A 137 -26.77 -19.57 -5.23
C PHE A 137 -27.79 -18.97 -6.20
N THR A 138 -27.78 -19.39 -7.47
CA THR A 138 -28.76 -18.97 -8.51
C THR A 138 -29.99 -19.89 -8.62
N TRP A 139 -30.19 -20.81 -7.67
CA TRP A 139 -31.38 -21.68 -7.60
C TRP A 139 -31.66 -22.55 -8.84
N ARG A 140 -30.62 -22.89 -9.63
CA ARG A 140 -30.80 -23.67 -10.86
C ARG A 140 -31.41 -25.05 -10.62
N GLN A 141 -31.10 -25.67 -9.47
CA GLN A 141 -31.72 -26.91 -9.00
C GLN A 141 -32.21 -26.69 -7.56
N PRO A 142 -33.49 -26.37 -7.34
CA PRO A 142 -33.99 -25.94 -6.03
C PRO A 142 -33.90 -27.04 -4.96
N SER A 143 -33.91 -28.31 -5.35
CA SER A 143 -33.71 -29.41 -4.41
C SER A 143 -32.31 -29.37 -3.76
N GLN A 144 -31.27 -29.02 -4.53
CA GLN A 144 -29.91 -28.91 -4.03
C GLN A 144 -29.74 -27.69 -3.12
N THR A 145 -30.34 -26.55 -3.47
CA THR A 145 -30.28 -25.34 -2.65
C THR A 145 -31.02 -25.51 -1.33
N LEU A 146 -32.21 -26.13 -1.34
CA LEU A 146 -32.96 -26.43 -0.13
C LEU A 146 -32.21 -27.42 0.77
N SER A 147 -31.54 -28.43 0.19
CA SER A 147 -30.71 -29.37 0.96
C SER A 147 -29.50 -28.69 1.61
N PHE A 148 -28.88 -27.73 0.91
CA PHE A 148 -27.82 -26.90 1.45
C PHE A 148 -28.34 -26.01 2.58
N LEU A 149 -29.49 -25.36 2.38
CA LEU A 149 -30.10 -24.46 3.36
C LEU A 149 -30.56 -25.21 4.63
N ALA A 150 -31.05 -26.44 4.50
CA ALA A 150 -31.36 -27.32 5.62
C ALA A 150 -30.09 -27.69 6.42
N THR A 151 -28.99 -27.99 5.72
CA THR A 151 -27.70 -28.27 6.35
C THR A 151 -27.13 -27.01 7.03
N TYR A 152 -27.25 -25.85 6.38
CA TYR A 152 -26.87 -24.54 6.91
C TYR A 152 -27.65 -24.21 8.20
N THR A 153 -28.96 -24.46 8.20
CA THR A 153 -29.82 -24.32 9.38
C THR A 153 -29.30 -25.15 10.56
N PHE A 154 -28.94 -26.41 10.30
CA PHE A 154 -28.42 -27.29 11.34
C PHE A 154 -27.08 -26.80 11.91
N ILE A 155 -26.20 -26.25 11.06
CA ILE A 155 -24.93 -25.65 11.46
C ILE A 155 -25.14 -24.39 12.31
N CYS A 156 -26.05 -23.50 11.92
CA CYS A 156 -26.34 -22.26 12.66
C CYS A 156 -26.98 -22.52 14.02
N LEU A 157 -27.87 -23.53 14.12
CA LEU A 157 -28.52 -23.90 15.38
C LEU A 157 -27.57 -24.56 16.38
N ASN A 158 -26.57 -25.32 15.89
CA ASN A 158 -25.57 -26.00 16.73
C ASN A 158 -24.12 -25.74 16.25
N PRO A 159 -23.52 -24.59 16.63
CA PRO A 159 -22.18 -24.18 16.16
C PRO A 159 -21.04 -25.19 16.38
N PRO A 160 -20.98 -25.98 17.49
CA PRO A 160 -19.98 -27.04 17.66
C PRO A 160 -19.88 -28.04 16.51
N LEU A 161 -20.96 -28.20 15.73
CA LEU A 161 -20.98 -29.07 14.56
C LEU A 161 -19.97 -28.64 13.48
N LEU A 162 -19.62 -27.35 13.43
CA LEU A 162 -18.67 -26.81 12.46
C LEU A 162 -17.28 -27.43 12.58
N ILE A 163 -16.89 -27.87 13.79
CA ILE A 163 -15.60 -28.57 14.02
C ILE A 163 -15.64 -30.00 13.48
N VAL A 164 -16.81 -30.65 13.56
CA VAL A 164 -16.99 -32.04 13.10
C VAL A 164 -17.19 -32.11 11.59
N LEU A 165 -17.77 -31.07 10.99
CA LEU A 165 -18.06 -30.98 9.56
C LEU A 165 -16.86 -31.29 8.65
N PRO A 166 -15.65 -30.69 8.81
CA PRO A 166 -14.52 -31.00 7.94
C PRO A 166 -14.10 -32.47 8.03
N LEU A 167 -14.13 -33.08 9.23
CA LEU A 167 -13.82 -34.50 9.41
C LEU A 167 -14.88 -35.40 8.74
N ALA A 168 -16.16 -35.11 8.98
CA ALA A 168 -17.26 -35.84 8.35
C ALA A 168 -17.21 -35.71 6.81
N SER A 169 -16.91 -34.51 6.30
CA SER A 169 -16.81 -34.26 4.86
C SER A 169 -15.66 -35.04 4.22
N CYS A 170 -14.49 -35.10 4.88
CA CYS A 170 -13.37 -35.92 4.44
C CYS A 170 -13.73 -37.41 4.40
N LEU A 171 -14.41 -37.92 5.43
CA LEU A 171 -14.84 -39.31 5.48
C LEU A 171 -15.87 -39.63 4.38
N PHE A 172 -16.98 -38.90 4.33
CA PHE A 172 -18.09 -39.22 3.44
C PHE A 172 -17.89 -38.81 1.97
N PHE A 173 -17.21 -37.70 1.68
CA PHE A 173 -17.06 -37.19 0.31
C PHE A 173 -15.69 -37.49 -0.32
N VAL A 174 -14.65 -37.75 0.48
CA VAL A 174 -13.31 -38.07 -0.05
C VAL A 174 -12.99 -39.56 0.14
N MET A 175 -13.00 -40.05 1.39
CA MET A 175 -12.57 -41.42 1.71
C MET A 175 -13.55 -42.49 1.23
N VAL A 176 -14.85 -42.33 1.46
CA VAL A 176 -15.87 -43.31 1.06
C VAL A 176 -15.92 -43.48 -0.47
N PRO A 177 -15.98 -42.41 -1.30
CA PRO A 177 -15.96 -42.57 -2.75
C PRO A 177 -14.62 -43.13 -3.25
N ALA A 178 -13.48 -42.71 -2.67
CA ALA A 178 -12.18 -43.27 -3.02
C ALA A 178 -12.09 -44.78 -2.69
N PHE A 179 -12.72 -45.21 -1.59
CA PHE A 179 -12.83 -46.61 -1.22
C PHE A 179 -13.72 -47.40 -2.19
N LEU A 180 -14.91 -46.88 -2.54
CA LEU A 180 -15.83 -47.53 -3.48
C LEU A 180 -15.25 -47.66 -4.90
N VAL A 181 -14.46 -46.68 -5.34
CA VAL A 181 -13.73 -46.74 -6.61
C VAL A 181 -12.67 -47.84 -6.59
N ARG A 182 -12.00 -48.03 -5.44
CA ARG A 182 -10.94 -49.04 -5.25
C ARG A 182 -11.51 -50.46 -5.10
N HIS A 183 -12.71 -50.57 -4.55
CA HIS A 183 -13.46 -51.81 -4.32
C HIS A 183 -14.84 -51.72 -4.98
N PRO A 184 -14.94 -51.79 -6.33
CA PRO A 184 -16.22 -51.78 -7.00
C PRO A 184 -17.08 -52.97 -6.54
N PRO A 185 -18.40 -52.79 -6.36
CA PRO A 185 -19.28 -53.88 -5.98
C PRO A 185 -19.26 -54.96 -7.07
N PRO A 186 -19.23 -56.25 -6.70
CA PRO A 186 -19.40 -57.33 -7.68
C PRO A 186 -20.76 -57.18 -8.37
N PRO A 187 -20.89 -57.58 -9.65
CA PRO A 187 -22.18 -57.57 -10.33
C PRO A 187 -23.10 -58.61 -9.69
N THR A 188 -23.93 -58.18 -8.74
CA THR A 188 -24.87 -59.05 -8.03
C THR A 188 -26.18 -59.16 -8.81
N SER A 189 -26.69 -60.39 -8.99
CA SER A 189 -27.98 -60.68 -9.63
C SER A 189 -29.18 -60.64 -8.66
N LEU A 190 -28.95 -60.52 -7.34
CA LEU A 190 -29.99 -60.51 -6.30
C LEU A 190 -29.78 -59.37 -5.29
N PRO A 191 -30.86 -58.74 -4.75
CA PRO A 191 -30.76 -57.56 -3.90
C PRO A 191 -30.35 -57.83 -2.43
N THR A 192 -30.00 -59.06 -2.06
CA THR A 192 -29.82 -59.48 -0.65
C THR A 192 -28.37 -59.84 -0.27
N ASP A 193 -27.43 -59.88 -1.21
CA ASP A 193 -26.03 -60.21 -0.85
C ASP A 193 -25.36 -59.03 -0.12
N LEU A 194 -24.92 -59.32 1.10
CA LEU A 194 -24.17 -58.40 1.94
C LEU A 194 -22.81 -58.09 1.29
N TYR A 195 -22.52 -56.80 1.15
CA TYR A 195 -21.28 -56.29 0.58
C TYR A 195 -20.06 -56.81 1.36
N ALA A 196 -19.31 -57.73 0.77
CA ALA A 196 -18.10 -58.26 1.37
C ALA A 196 -16.96 -57.22 1.27
N LEU A 197 -16.73 -56.45 2.34
CA LEU A 197 -15.61 -55.51 2.44
C LEU A 197 -14.22 -56.19 2.46
N ASN A 198 -14.18 -57.51 2.61
CA ASN A 198 -12.95 -58.26 2.75
C ASN A 198 -12.42 -58.66 1.35
N GLY A 199 -11.34 -58.03 0.91
CA GLY A 199 -10.64 -58.42 -0.32
C GLY A 199 -9.46 -57.52 -0.67
N PRO A 200 -8.50 -58.01 -1.49
CA PRO A 200 -7.43 -57.17 -2.03
C PRO A 200 -8.01 -56.05 -2.92
N PRO A 201 -7.31 -54.92 -3.06
CA PRO A 201 -7.79 -53.79 -3.85
C PRO A 201 -7.94 -54.18 -5.33
N LEU A 202 -9.14 -53.97 -5.89
CA LEU A 202 -9.52 -54.44 -7.23
C LEU A 202 -9.23 -53.39 -8.33
N ALA A 203 -9.10 -52.11 -7.97
CA ALA A 203 -8.74 -51.03 -8.90
C ALA A 203 -7.53 -50.21 -8.43
N ALA A 204 -6.81 -49.62 -9.38
CA ALA A 204 -5.68 -48.73 -9.11
C ALA A 204 -6.16 -47.41 -8.46
N ALA A 205 -5.36 -46.84 -7.56
CA ALA A 205 -5.68 -45.57 -6.92
C ALA A 205 -5.81 -44.46 -7.98
N GLN A 206 -6.99 -43.85 -8.08
CA GLN A 206 -7.22 -42.74 -9.00
C GLN A 206 -6.42 -41.52 -8.53
N THR A 207 -5.45 -41.10 -9.34
CA THR A 207 -4.77 -39.82 -9.18
C THR A 207 -5.41 -38.80 -10.14
N ILE A 208 -5.74 -37.61 -9.64
CA ILE A 208 -6.23 -36.52 -10.48
C ILE A 208 -5.07 -36.11 -11.38
N LYS A 209 -5.08 -36.53 -12.65
CA LYS A 209 -4.06 -36.14 -13.62
C LYS A 209 -4.28 -34.68 -14.02
N PRO A 210 -3.20 -33.86 -14.07
CA PRO A 210 -3.30 -32.51 -14.60
C PRO A 210 -3.82 -32.57 -16.04
N ALA A 211 -4.62 -31.59 -16.44
CA ALA A 211 -5.14 -31.52 -17.80
C ALA A 211 -3.96 -31.46 -18.79
N PRO A 212 -3.97 -32.27 -19.86
CA PRO A 212 -2.90 -32.25 -20.84
C PRO A 212 -2.77 -30.84 -21.42
N GLU A 213 -1.52 -30.38 -21.49
CA GLU A 213 -1.16 -29.07 -22.04
C GLU A 213 -1.68 -28.99 -23.48
N LEU A 214 -2.37 -27.89 -23.84
CA LEU A 214 -3.06 -27.68 -25.12
C LEU A 214 -4.35 -28.48 -25.37
N SER A 215 -4.89 -29.20 -24.38
CA SER A 215 -6.22 -29.82 -24.52
C SER A 215 -7.35 -28.78 -24.63
N LYS A 216 -8.51 -29.18 -25.18
CA LYS A 216 -9.72 -28.34 -25.18
C LYS A 216 -10.10 -27.85 -23.77
N ASP A 217 -9.87 -28.70 -22.77
CA ASP A 217 -10.10 -28.41 -21.36
C ASP A 217 -9.08 -27.39 -20.80
N PHE A 218 -7.82 -27.41 -21.27
CA PHE A 218 -6.82 -26.39 -20.96
C PHE A 218 -7.23 -24.99 -21.47
N PHE A 219 -7.75 -24.88 -22.70
CA PHE A 219 -8.23 -23.62 -23.25
C PHE A 219 -9.52 -23.11 -22.58
N ARG A 220 -10.41 -24.02 -22.15
CA ARG A 220 -11.59 -23.66 -21.34
C ARG A 220 -11.18 -23.07 -20.00
N ASN A 221 -10.25 -23.72 -19.30
CA ASN A 221 -9.71 -23.19 -18.04
C ASN A 221 -9.03 -21.83 -18.25
N MET A 222 -8.34 -21.63 -19.38
CA MET A 222 -7.71 -20.34 -19.70
C MET A 222 -8.73 -19.22 -19.90
N ARG A 223 -9.87 -19.51 -20.52
CA ARG A 223 -11.00 -18.57 -20.64
C ARG A 223 -11.60 -18.25 -19.28
N ASP A 224 -11.91 -19.28 -18.49
CA ASP A 224 -12.49 -19.09 -17.15
C ASP A 224 -11.53 -18.29 -16.23
N LEU A 225 -10.21 -18.51 -16.38
CA LEU A 225 -9.19 -17.73 -15.69
C LEU A 225 -9.18 -16.26 -16.10
N GLN A 226 -9.30 -15.96 -17.40
CA GLN A 226 -9.40 -14.57 -17.88
C GLN A 226 -10.64 -13.88 -17.31
N ASN A 227 -11.79 -14.55 -17.33
CA ASN A 227 -13.03 -14.02 -16.76
C ASN A 227 -12.88 -13.76 -15.25
N CYS A 228 -12.30 -14.70 -14.50
CA CYS A 228 -12.09 -14.51 -13.06
C CYS A 228 -11.07 -13.40 -12.74
N MET A 229 -10.09 -13.12 -13.61
CA MET A 229 -9.18 -11.98 -13.44
C MET A 229 -9.92 -10.66 -13.58
N GLU A 230 -10.84 -10.57 -14.55
CA GLU A 230 -11.69 -9.40 -14.76
C GLU A 230 -12.75 -9.24 -13.66
N ASP A 231 -13.36 -10.35 -13.21
CA ASP A 231 -14.30 -10.33 -12.09
C ASP A 231 -13.61 -9.85 -10.80
N PHE A 232 -12.36 -10.24 -10.59
CA PHE A 232 -11.57 -9.80 -9.44
C PHE A 232 -11.26 -8.30 -9.49
N SER A 233 -10.82 -7.76 -10.64
CA SER A 233 -10.56 -6.32 -10.78
C SER A 233 -11.84 -5.52 -10.56
N ARG A 234 -12.95 -5.90 -11.20
CA ARG A 234 -14.25 -5.23 -11.01
C ARG A 234 -14.73 -5.25 -9.56
N ALA A 235 -14.64 -6.41 -8.91
CA ALA A 235 -15.03 -6.53 -7.51
C ALA A 235 -14.12 -5.69 -6.61
N HIS A 236 -12.82 -5.69 -6.85
CA HIS A 236 -11.86 -4.89 -6.11
C HIS A 236 -12.15 -3.38 -6.28
N ASP A 237 -12.35 -2.93 -7.51
CA ASP A 237 -12.61 -1.52 -7.81
C ASP A 237 -13.97 -1.06 -7.27
N ALA A 238 -15.00 -1.92 -7.30
CA ALA A 238 -16.29 -1.64 -6.68
C ALA A 238 -16.20 -1.55 -5.14
N ILE A 239 -15.45 -2.46 -4.51
CA ILE A 239 -15.17 -2.41 -3.07
C ILE A 239 -14.42 -1.11 -2.73
N LEU A 240 -13.43 -0.73 -3.53
CA LEU A 240 -12.66 0.49 -3.33
C LEU A 240 -13.55 1.73 -3.52
N ALA A 241 -14.37 1.78 -4.57
CA ALA A 241 -15.32 2.86 -4.81
C ALA A 241 -16.33 3.03 -3.66
N PHE A 242 -16.70 1.94 -2.98
CA PHE A 242 -17.58 1.98 -1.81
C PHE A 242 -16.84 2.36 -0.51
N ILE A 243 -15.67 1.77 -0.26
CA ILE A 243 -14.93 1.92 1.01
C ILE A 243 -14.11 3.21 1.05
N THR A 244 -13.38 3.54 -0.02
CA THR A 244 -12.47 4.69 -0.07
C THR A 244 -13.13 6.03 0.29
N PRO A 245 -14.30 6.42 -0.25
CA PRO A 245 -14.91 7.69 0.15
C PRO A 245 -15.32 7.71 1.63
N LEU A 246 -15.59 6.55 2.24
CA LEU A 246 -15.96 6.44 3.65
C LEU A 246 -14.73 6.47 4.57
N THR A 247 -13.60 5.88 4.17
CA THR A 247 -12.43 5.65 5.04
C THR A 247 -11.21 6.53 4.75
N ASN A 248 -11.12 7.16 3.57
CA ASN A 248 -9.95 7.92 3.15
C ASN A 248 -9.90 9.35 3.70
N PHE A 249 -10.84 9.75 4.57
CA PHE A 249 -10.92 11.10 5.14
C PHE A 249 -10.93 12.23 4.09
N SER A 250 -11.29 11.92 2.84
CA SER A 250 -11.41 12.91 1.76
C SER A 250 -12.49 13.94 2.07
N ASN A 251 -13.57 13.50 2.73
CA ASN A 251 -14.52 14.36 3.40
C ASN A 251 -14.41 14.08 4.91
N GLU A 252 -13.54 14.83 5.57
CA GLU A 252 -13.17 14.66 6.98
C GLU A 252 -14.40 14.56 7.89
N ALA A 253 -15.43 15.38 7.65
CA ALA A 253 -16.68 15.35 8.42
C ALA A 253 -17.47 14.03 8.22
N LEU A 254 -17.56 13.52 6.99
CA LEU A 254 -18.25 12.26 6.72
C LEU A 254 -17.46 11.06 7.28
N SER A 255 -16.16 11.01 7.08
CA SER A 255 -15.35 9.90 7.58
C SER A 255 -15.29 9.87 9.11
N SER A 256 -15.23 11.03 9.77
CA SER A 256 -15.25 11.13 11.23
C SER A 256 -16.62 10.77 11.83
N THR A 257 -17.73 11.19 11.22
CA THR A 257 -19.07 10.74 11.66
C THR A 257 -19.24 9.23 11.54
N VAL A 258 -18.83 8.64 10.41
CA VAL A 258 -18.85 7.19 10.22
C VAL A 258 -17.95 6.49 11.26
N TYR A 259 -16.77 7.04 11.54
CA TYR A 259 -15.88 6.53 12.59
C TYR A 259 -16.55 6.55 13.97
N LEU A 260 -17.17 7.66 14.37
CA LEU A 260 -17.86 7.79 15.66
C LEU A 260 -19.07 6.85 15.75
N LEU A 261 -19.85 6.71 14.67
CA LEU A 261 -20.95 5.76 14.60
C LEU A 261 -20.45 4.31 14.74
N LEU A 262 -19.37 3.95 14.04
CA LEU A 262 -18.76 2.62 14.15
C LEU A 262 -18.19 2.37 15.54
N LEU A 263 -17.57 3.37 16.16
CA LEU A 263 -17.05 3.28 17.53
C LEU A 263 -18.18 3.06 18.54
N PHE A 264 -19.23 3.89 18.46
CA PHE A 264 -20.38 3.79 19.35
C PHE A 264 -21.13 2.47 19.19
N THR A 265 -21.38 2.05 17.94
CA THR A 265 -22.01 0.76 17.67
C THR A 265 -21.14 -0.41 18.12
N SER A 266 -19.82 -0.34 17.98
CA SER A 266 -18.89 -1.35 18.51
C SER A 266 -18.97 -1.45 20.04
N CYS A 267 -18.92 -0.32 20.75
CA CYS A 267 -19.07 -0.28 22.21
C CYS A 267 -20.44 -0.82 22.65
N LEU A 268 -21.52 -0.42 21.96
CA LEU A 268 -22.87 -0.90 22.23
C LEU A 268 -22.97 -2.42 22.02
N LEU A 269 -22.49 -2.92 20.87
CA LEU A 269 -22.49 -4.34 20.55
C LEU A 269 -21.66 -5.15 21.54
N PHE A 270 -20.54 -4.62 22.04
CA PHE A 270 -19.74 -5.30 23.06
C PHE A 270 -20.55 -5.53 24.34
N ILE A 271 -21.32 -4.54 24.78
CA ILE A 271 -22.16 -4.64 25.98
C ILE A 271 -23.37 -5.55 25.71
N THR A 272 -24.05 -5.37 24.57
CA THR A 272 -25.28 -6.08 24.24
C THR A 272 -25.07 -7.44 23.60
N ALA A 273 -23.82 -7.87 23.33
CA ALA A 273 -23.51 -9.11 22.64
C ALA A 273 -24.20 -10.33 23.27
N HIS A 274 -24.24 -10.38 24.60
CA HIS A 274 -24.86 -11.50 25.31
C HIS A 274 -26.39 -11.58 25.17
N LEU A 275 -27.06 -10.47 24.83
CA LEU A 275 -28.51 -10.46 24.55
C LEU A 275 -28.82 -10.86 23.10
N LEU A 276 -27.86 -10.76 22.20
CA LEU A 276 -28.08 -11.01 20.78
C LEU A 276 -28.05 -12.51 20.49
N PRO A 277 -29.13 -13.08 19.94
CA PRO A 277 -29.17 -14.48 19.55
C PRO A 277 -28.38 -14.69 18.25
N PHE A 278 -27.05 -14.67 18.32
CA PHE A 278 -26.15 -14.77 17.14
C PHE A 278 -26.45 -15.98 16.24
N ARG A 279 -26.92 -17.09 16.83
CA ARG A 279 -27.34 -18.29 16.09
C ARG A 279 -28.45 -17.99 15.08
N PHE A 280 -29.45 -17.24 15.53
CA PHE A 280 -30.60 -16.85 14.70
C PHE A 280 -30.23 -15.72 13.74
N LEU A 281 -29.41 -14.76 14.16
CA LEU A 281 -28.93 -13.69 13.29
C LEU A 281 -28.14 -14.24 12.10
N LEU A 282 -27.20 -15.17 12.34
CA LEU A 282 -26.46 -15.83 11.27
C LEU A 282 -27.39 -16.65 10.37
N LEU A 283 -28.34 -17.38 10.95
CA LEU A 283 -29.34 -18.14 10.18
C LEU A 283 -30.14 -17.23 9.24
N VAL A 284 -30.73 -16.15 9.77
CA VAL A 284 -31.52 -15.21 8.97
C VAL A 284 -30.65 -14.55 7.91
N ALA A 285 -29.44 -14.12 8.26
CA ALA A 285 -28.50 -13.51 7.31
C ALA A 285 -28.16 -14.44 6.13
N GLY A 286 -27.85 -15.71 6.42
CA GLY A 286 -27.57 -16.69 5.36
C GLY A 286 -28.80 -17.01 4.51
N TYR A 287 -29.99 -17.10 5.11
CA TYR A 287 -31.23 -17.27 4.37
C TYR A 287 -31.50 -16.09 3.43
N VAL A 288 -31.39 -14.86 3.92
CA VAL A 288 -31.57 -13.65 3.12
C VAL A 288 -30.56 -13.62 1.97
N ALA A 289 -29.28 -13.90 2.22
CA ALA A 289 -28.25 -13.92 1.19
C ALA A 289 -28.55 -14.94 0.06
N VAL A 290 -29.02 -16.14 0.41
CA VAL A 290 -29.37 -17.17 -0.58
C VAL A 290 -30.68 -16.82 -1.30
N LEU A 291 -31.67 -16.26 -0.61
CA LEU A 291 -32.95 -15.86 -1.20
C LEU A 291 -32.81 -14.67 -2.15
N LEU A 292 -31.90 -13.72 -1.89
CA LEU A 292 -31.57 -12.64 -2.81
C LEU A 292 -30.98 -13.16 -4.14
N GLY A 293 -30.37 -14.35 -4.14
CA GLY A 293 -29.90 -15.04 -5.33
C GLY A 293 -31.00 -15.74 -6.14
N HIS A 294 -32.26 -15.76 -5.68
CA HIS A 294 -33.36 -16.41 -6.38
C HIS A 294 -33.76 -15.62 -7.63
N PRO A 295 -33.94 -16.26 -8.80
CA PRO A 295 -34.21 -15.56 -10.06
C PRO A 295 -35.47 -14.68 -9.99
N ALA A 296 -36.56 -15.16 -9.39
CA ALA A 296 -37.76 -14.32 -9.23
C ALA A 296 -37.55 -13.08 -8.34
N VAL A 297 -36.61 -13.15 -7.38
CA VAL A 297 -36.26 -12.01 -6.52
C VAL A 297 -35.35 -11.06 -7.28
N GLN A 298 -34.40 -11.57 -8.06
CA GLN A 298 -33.55 -10.76 -8.95
C GLN A 298 -34.38 -10.05 -10.03
N ASP A 299 -35.36 -10.74 -10.63
CA ASP A 299 -36.29 -10.15 -11.58
C ASP A 299 -37.14 -9.06 -10.91
N LEU A 300 -37.61 -9.29 -9.68
CA LEU A 300 -38.36 -8.29 -8.92
C LEU A 300 -37.50 -7.06 -8.58
N ILE A 301 -36.25 -7.26 -8.15
CA ILE A 301 -35.33 -6.17 -7.81
C ILE A 301 -34.91 -5.37 -9.04
N SER A 302 -34.69 -6.06 -10.18
CA SER A 302 -34.30 -5.45 -11.44
C SER A 302 -35.45 -4.79 -12.20
N THR A 303 -36.70 -4.94 -11.74
CA THR A 303 -37.81 -4.13 -12.27
C THR A 303 -37.48 -2.64 -12.10
N PRO A 304 -37.73 -1.81 -13.12
CA PRO A 304 -37.28 -0.42 -13.13
C PRO A 304 -37.89 0.40 -11.98
N GLU A 305 -39.11 0.08 -11.55
CA GLU A 305 -39.77 0.72 -10.41
C GLU A 305 -39.04 0.44 -9.09
N ASN A 306 -38.70 -0.81 -8.82
CA ASN A 306 -37.99 -1.19 -7.60
C ASN A 306 -36.53 -0.74 -7.64
N ALA A 307 -35.88 -0.79 -8.80
CA ALA A 307 -34.53 -0.29 -8.97
C ALA A 307 -34.46 1.23 -8.71
N ALA A 308 -35.41 2.01 -9.23
CA ALA A 308 -35.50 3.44 -8.97
C ALA A 308 -35.77 3.73 -7.48
N PHE A 309 -36.68 2.97 -6.85
CA PHE A 309 -36.95 3.10 -5.42
C PHE A 309 -35.72 2.80 -4.55
N LEU A 310 -34.95 1.77 -4.91
CA LEU A 310 -33.70 1.43 -4.20
C LEU A 310 -32.64 2.53 -4.36
N GLN A 311 -32.48 3.07 -5.57
CA GLN A 311 -31.56 4.18 -5.81
C GLN A 311 -31.98 5.46 -5.07
N GLU A 312 -33.29 5.74 -5.00
CA GLU A 312 -33.82 6.86 -4.23
C GLU A 312 -33.52 6.69 -2.74
N LYS A 313 -33.76 5.50 -2.18
CA LYS A 313 -33.45 5.20 -0.77
C LYS A 313 -31.96 5.24 -0.46
N GLU A 314 -31.13 4.78 -1.39
CA GLU A 314 -29.69 4.86 -1.29
C GLU A 314 -29.23 6.33 -1.27
N HIS A 315 -29.74 7.16 -2.18
CA HIS A 315 -29.45 8.59 -2.23
C HIS A 315 -29.97 9.34 -0.98
N GLU A 316 -31.18 9.01 -0.51
CA GLU A 316 -31.77 9.55 0.72
C GLU A 316 -30.85 9.23 1.92
N SER A 317 -30.43 7.98 2.08
CA SER A 317 -29.53 7.58 3.16
C SER A 317 -28.17 8.29 3.11
N ARG A 318 -27.57 8.42 1.90
CA ARG A 318 -26.31 9.15 1.71
C ARG A 318 -26.45 10.63 2.02
N SER A 319 -27.53 11.25 1.55
CA SER A 319 -27.79 12.67 1.79
C SER A 319 -28.08 12.96 3.27
N MET A 320 -28.80 12.06 3.96
CA MET A 320 -29.01 12.13 5.41
C MET A 320 -27.68 12.06 6.17
N LEU A 321 -26.80 11.13 5.82
CA LEU A 321 -25.47 11.02 6.43
C LEU A 321 -24.60 12.26 6.16
N LEU A 322 -24.65 12.80 4.94
CA LEU A 322 -23.94 14.04 4.58
C LEU A 322 -24.48 15.27 5.30
N ASN A 323 -25.79 15.33 5.55
CA ASN A 323 -26.39 16.42 6.31
C ASN A 323 -26.04 16.32 7.80
N LEU A 324 -26.09 15.12 8.36
CA LEU A 324 -25.68 14.86 9.75
C LEU A 324 -24.20 15.23 9.96
N SER A 325 -23.33 14.90 9.02
CA SER A 325 -21.90 15.23 9.12
C SER A 325 -21.61 16.73 9.05
N LYS A 326 -22.36 17.48 8.22
CA LYS A 326 -22.21 18.92 8.11
C LYS A 326 -22.71 19.68 9.33
N SER A 327 -23.76 19.19 10.01
CA SER A 327 -24.35 19.89 11.15
C SER A 327 -23.58 19.73 12.46
N ASP A 328 -22.89 18.60 12.64
CA ASP A 328 -22.36 18.19 13.95
C ASP A 328 -20.85 18.43 14.10
N ILE A 329 -20.11 18.52 12.99
CA ILE A 329 -18.64 18.63 13.02
C ILE A 329 -18.19 19.94 12.39
N GLU A 330 -18.16 21.00 13.21
CA GLU A 330 -17.45 22.23 12.88
C GLU A 330 -15.94 21.98 12.96
N LEU A 331 -15.34 21.65 11.81
CA LEU A 331 -13.93 21.32 11.69
C LEU A 331 -12.97 22.52 11.78
N ALA A 332 -13.49 23.71 12.05
CA ALA A 332 -12.73 24.94 12.12
C ALA A 332 -11.98 25.03 13.46
N THR A 333 -10.97 24.20 13.65
CA THR A 333 -9.91 24.52 14.61
C THR A 333 -9.34 25.87 14.19
N ALA A 334 -9.22 26.82 15.12
CA ALA A 334 -8.53 28.08 14.86
C ALA A 334 -7.19 27.78 14.16
N PRO A 335 -6.85 28.48 13.06
CA PRO A 335 -5.65 28.17 12.30
C PRO A 335 -4.47 28.17 13.25
N GLU A 336 -3.72 27.07 13.27
CA GLU A 336 -2.56 26.96 14.14
C GLU A 336 -1.57 28.05 13.72
N THR A 337 -1.40 29.05 14.59
CA THR A 337 -0.44 30.13 14.41
C THR A 337 0.88 29.71 15.03
N ARG A 338 1.96 29.74 14.25
CA ARG A 338 3.33 29.54 14.73
C ARG A 338 4.22 30.67 14.28
N GLU A 339 5.36 30.84 14.93
CA GLU A 339 6.38 31.78 14.49
C GLU A 339 7.47 31.03 13.74
N VAL A 340 7.87 31.54 12.58
CA VAL A 340 9.06 31.10 11.87
C VAL A 340 10.19 32.05 12.20
N GLU A 341 11.33 31.49 12.52
CA GLU A 341 12.56 32.23 12.75
C GLU A 341 13.53 32.09 11.58
N ILE A 342 14.31 33.13 11.36
CA ILE A 342 15.46 33.10 10.45
C ILE A 342 16.60 33.93 11.05
N PHE A 343 17.84 33.51 10.79
CA PHE A 343 19.03 34.17 11.29
C PHE A 343 19.73 34.91 10.16
N GLU A 344 19.84 36.22 10.30
CA GLU A 344 20.71 37.03 9.47
C GLU A 344 22.16 36.81 9.93
N LEU A 345 22.99 36.25 9.06
CA LEU A 345 24.39 36.00 9.32
C LEU A 345 25.24 37.07 8.65
N GLN A 346 26.18 37.62 9.41
CA GLN A 346 27.20 38.51 8.89
C GLN A 346 28.58 37.98 9.26
N HIS A 347 29.53 38.19 8.35
CA HIS A 347 30.87 37.65 8.44
C HIS A 347 31.89 38.77 8.37
N ARG A 348 32.95 38.64 9.15
CA ARG A 348 34.12 39.52 9.13
C ARG A 348 35.38 38.67 9.21
N ALA A 349 36.35 38.97 8.35
CA ALA A 349 37.64 38.30 8.38
C ALA A 349 38.41 38.64 9.67
N LEU A 350 38.97 37.64 10.34
CA LEU A 350 39.62 37.81 11.64
C LEU A 350 40.85 38.74 11.64
N HIS A 351 41.49 38.88 10.48
CA HIS A 351 42.69 39.70 10.28
C HIS A 351 42.39 41.20 10.22
N ASP A 352 41.12 41.56 10.04
CA ASP A 352 40.66 42.94 9.93
C ASP A 352 39.88 43.33 11.18
N GLU A 353 40.61 43.81 12.20
CA GLU A 353 40.03 44.11 13.53
C GLU A 353 39.08 45.32 13.49
N ASP A 354 39.42 46.31 12.66
CA ASP A 354 38.64 47.52 12.40
C ASP A 354 37.64 47.35 11.26
N GLY A 355 37.67 46.21 10.56
CA GLY A 355 36.75 45.87 9.49
C GLY A 355 35.30 45.84 9.95
N GLU A 356 34.40 46.26 9.06
CA GLU A 356 32.95 46.14 9.27
C GLU A 356 32.47 44.71 8.98
N TYR A 357 31.37 44.32 9.61
CA TYR A 357 30.75 43.02 9.33
C TYR A 357 29.95 43.11 8.03
N GLU A 358 30.27 42.24 7.08
CA GLU A 358 29.58 42.18 5.80
C GLU A 358 28.37 41.23 5.85
N PRO A 359 27.25 41.58 5.19
CA PRO A 359 26.09 40.70 5.10
C PRO A 359 26.45 39.44 4.31
N TYR A 360 26.17 38.26 4.90
CA TYR A 360 26.47 36.97 4.28
C TYR A 360 25.21 36.34 3.70
N ILE A 361 24.36 35.73 4.54
CA ILE A 361 23.09 35.10 4.12
C ILE A 361 22.07 35.07 5.28
N PHE A 362 20.81 34.83 4.93
CA PHE A 362 19.75 34.44 5.86
C PHE A 362 19.63 32.92 5.94
N SER A 363 19.88 32.35 7.12
CA SER A 363 19.93 30.91 7.37
C SER A 363 18.82 30.48 8.35
N PRO A 364 18.20 29.30 8.16
CA PRO A 364 17.25 28.74 9.13
C PRO A 364 17.94 28.27 10.43
N SER A 365 19.28 28.22 10.44
CA SER A 365 20.07 27.84 11.61
C SER A 365 20.95 29.00 12.08
N PRO A 366 21.23 29.13 13.38
CA PRO A 366 22.02 30.23 13.94
C PRO A 366 23.52 30.15 13.63
N TYR A 367 24.00 29.09 12.96
CA TYR A 367 25.42 28.89 12.64
C TYR A 367 26.36 29.15 13.85
N SER A 368 25.95 28.66 15.02
CA SER A 368 26.71 28.79 16.27
C SER A 368 28.05 28.05 16.21
N PRO A 369 29.04 28.39 17.05
CA PRO A 369 30.33 27.68 17.11
C PRO A 369 30.17 26.17 17.28
N LEU A 370 29.13 25.75 18.00
CA LEU A 370 28.77 24.35 18.26
C LEU A 370 27.80 23.76 17.22
N SER A 371 27.42 24.51 16.19
CA SER A 371 26.51 24.00 15.16
C SER A 371 27.18 22.91 14.31
N PRO A 372 26.45 21.84 13.94
CA PRO A 372 27.04 20.73 13.17
C PRO A 372 27.68 21.17 11.85
N SER A 373 27.04 22.10 11.13
CA SER A 373 27.57 22.64 9.87
C SER A 373 28.92 23.32 10.08
N ARG A 374 29.07 24.06 11.18
CA ARG A 374 30.32 24.75 11.49
C ARG A 374 31.43 23.81 11.93
N ILE A 375 31.10 22.77 12.72
CA ILE A 375 32.06 21.73 13.11
C ILE A 375 32.52 20.91 11.89
N ALA A 376 31.63 20.68 10.92
CA ALA A 376 31.95 19.98 9.68
C ALA A 376 32.75 20.84 8.67
N GLY A 377 32.85 22.16 8.89
CA GLY A 377 33.47 23.09 7.93
C GLY A 377 32.58 23.41 6.72
N ASP A 378 31.29 23.08 6.79
CA ASP A 378 30.32 23.38 5.75
C ASP A 378 29.89 24.85 5.82
N ARG A 379 29.72 25.48 4.66
CA ARG A 379 29.15 26.84 4.57
C ARG A 379 27.70 26.86 5.04
N PRO A 380 27.22 27.95 5.67
CA PRO A 380 25.83 28.05 6.07
C PRO A 380 24.93 28.03 4.83
N LYS A 381 23.77 27.39 4.96
CA LYS A 381 22.78 27.28 3.89
C LYS A 381 21.68 28.31 4.11
N GLY A 382 21.23 28.96 3.03
CA GLY A 382 20.31 30.07 3.18
C GLY A 382 20.03 30.79 1.87
N THR A 383 19.40 31.95 2.02
CA THR A 383 19.05 32.87 0.93
C THR A 383 19.73 34.21 1.14
N ALA A 384 19.93 34.99 0.08
CA ALA A 384 20.60 36.29 0.17
C ALA A 384 19.65 37.40 0.62
N PHE A 385 18.35 37.29 0.32
CA PHE A 385 17.35 38.32 0.59
C PHE A 385 16.17 37.77 1.40
N PHE A 386 15.53 38.63 2.20
CA PHE A 386 14.31 38.28 2.95
C PHE A 386 13.12 37.86 2.05
N GLU A 387 13.07 38.40 0.83
CA GLU A 387 11.98 38.15 -0.13
C GLU A 387 12.01 36.70 -0.66
N ASP A 388 13.19 36.08 -0.67
CA ASP A 388 13.38 34.70 -1.12
C ASP A 388 12.95 33.68 -0.06
N VAL A 389 12.68 34.13 1.18
CA VAL A 389 12.30 33.25 2.30
C VAL A 389 10.85 32.80 2.13
N GLN A 390 10.69 31.55 1.72
CA GLN A 390 9.39 30.91 1.60
C GLN A 390 8.89 30.38 2.96
N PRO A 391 7.58 30.39 3.21
CA PRO A 391 7.03 29.76 4.39
C PRO A 391 7.27 28.23 4.32
N PRO A 392 7.34 27.55 5.47
CA PRO A 392 7.45 26.09 5.51
C PRO A 392 6.33 25.41 4.73
N ARG A 393 6.58 24.19 4.23
CA ARG A 393 5.59 23.43 3.45
C ARG A 393 4.29 23.24 4.25
N GLY A 394 3.17 23.68 3.68
CA GLY A 394 1.85 23.63 4.33
C GLY A 394 1.53 24.82 5.24
N TRP A 395 2.36 25.86 5.23
CA TRP A 395 2.18 27.09 6.01
C TRP A 395 2.11 28.31 5.10
N ARG A 396 1.40 29.35 5.56
CA ARG A 396 1.34 30.67 4.90
C ARG A 396 1.81 31.74 5.87
N TRP A 397 2.38 32.81 5.33
CA TRP A 397 2.64 34.01 6.14
C TRP A 397 1.33 34.60 6.65
N SER A 398 1.19 34.74 7.98
CA SER A 398 0.08 35.47 8.60
C SER A 398 0.45 36.95 8.72
N ASP A 399 1.70 37.22 9.10
CA ASP A 399 2.24 38.58 9.24
C ASP A 399 2.76 39.14 7.92
N LYS A 400 2.64 40.46 7.75
CA LYS A 400 3.09 41.17 6.54
C LYS A 400 4.59 41.42 6.49
N LYS A 401 5.26 41.54 7.64
CA LYS A 401 6.66 41.96 7.75
C LYS A 401 7.41 41.06 8.71
N TRP A 402 8.70 40.88 8.46
CA TRP A 402 9.62 40.30 9.44
C TRP A 402 9.79 41.28 10.60
N THR A 403 9.79 40.73 11.81
CA THR A 403 10.00 41.48 13.05
C THR A 403 11.32 41.05 13.68
N LEU A 404 12.05 42.03 14.21
CA LEU A 404 13.29 41.76 14.93
C LEU A 404 12.95 41.17 16.30
N ASP A 405 13.60 40.07 16.66
CA ASP A 405 13.47 39.53 18.01
C ASP A 405 14.25 40.40 19.00
N LEU A 406 13.53 40.99 19.96
CA LEU A 406 14.11 41.82 21.01
C LEU A 406 14.70 40.98 22.15
N LEU A 407 14.30 39.71 22.27
CA LEU A 407 14.67 38.82 23.37
C LEU A 407 15.89 37.98 22.98
N SER A 408 16.94 38.65 22.49
CA SER A 408 18.17 38.01 22.02
C SER A 408 18.87 37.15 23.08
N GLN A 409 18.71 37.51 24.36
CA GLN A 409 19.25 36.74 25.48
C GLN A 409 18.47 35.44 25.71
N GLU A 410 17.15 35.45 25.59
CA GLU A 410 16.30 34.30 25.92
C GLU A 410 16.56 33.12 24.98
N TRP A 411 16.64 33.35 23.66
CA TRP A 411 16.88 32.26 22.71
C TRP A 411 18.31 31.71 22.81
N VAL A 412 19.29 32.55 23.18
CA VAL A 412 20.68 32.14 23.40
C VAL A 412 20.78 31.24 24.64
N GLU A 413 20.09 31.62 25.72
CA GLU A 413 20.01 30.84 26.96
C GLU A 413 19.23 29.54 26.76
N GLU A 414 18.06 29.58 26.13
CA GLU A 414 17.22 28.40 25.84
C GLU A 414 17.98 27.33 25.03
N ARG A 415 18.81 27.78 24.08
CA ARG A 415 19.60 26.89 23.22
C ARG A 415 21.00 26.58 23.75
N CYS A 416 21.34 27.07 24.95
CA CYS A 416 22.65 26.89 25.58
C CYS A 416 23.82 27.26 24.65
N VAL A 417 23.71 28.35 23.89
CA VAL A 417 24.76 28.77 22.96
C VAL A 417 25.90 29.44 23.75
N THR A 418 27.05 28.77 23.82
CA THR A 418 28.23 29.27 24.54
C THR A 418 29.22 29.96 23.62
N GLY A 419 30.07 30.84 24.17
CA GLY A 419 31.16 31.50 23.43
C GLY A 419 30.71 32.66 22.58
N VAL A 420 29.69 33.39 23.07
CA VAL A 420 29.00 34.42 22.31
C VAL A 420 28.70 35.60 23.23
N GLU A 421 28.88 36.80 22.71
CA GLU A 421 28.50 38.07 23.32
C GLU A 421 27.14 38.51 22.77
N VAL A 422 26.21 38.81 23.67
CA VAL A 422 24.85 39.26 23.33
C VAL A 422 24.76 40.77 23.50
N GLU A 423 24.48 41.48 22.41
CA GLU A 423 24.21 42.90 22.45
C GLU A 423 22.77 43.14 22.96
N ILE A 424 22.63 43.83 24.10
CA ILE A 424 21.34 44.13 24.74
C ILE A 424 20.83 45.52 24.33
N GLU A 425 21.70 46.41 23.86
CA GLU A 425 21.36 47.78 23.46
C GLU A 425 21.60 47.97 21.96
N GLY A 426 20.63 48.50 21.21
CA GLY A 426 20.75 48.69 19.76
C GLY A 426 20.11 47.57 18.92
N GLU A 427 20.86 47.01 17.98
CA GLU A 427 20.35 46.11 16.92
C GLU A 427 20.29 44.63 17.32
N ARG A 428 20.64 44.29 18.56
CA ARG A 428 20.53 42.94 19.16
C ARG A 428 21.38 41.88 18.46
N TRP A 429 22.59 42.23 18.05
CA TRP A 429 23.52 41.28 17.46
C TRP A 429 24.07 40.28 18.50
N VAL A 430 24.24 39.05 18.05
CA VAL A 430 24.77 37.95 18.84
C VAL A 430 26.08 37.49 18.18
N THR A 431 27.19 37.96 18.74
CA THR A 431 28.54 37.90 18.12
C THR A 431 29.38 36.82 18.76
N ASP A 432 30.10 36.02 17.97
CA ASP A 432 31.05 35.05 18.53
C ASP A 432 32.17 35.75 19.30
N LEU A 433 32.71 35.09 20.32
CA LEU A 433 33.93 35.50 20.99
C LEU A 433 35.15 34.90 20.28
N HIS A 434 36.21 35.69 20.12
CA HIS A 434 37.50 35.20 19.66
C HIS A 434 38.40 34.86 20.86
N TYR A 435 38.97 33.66 20.87
CA TYR A 435 39.67 33.11 22.04
C TYR A 435 41.19 33.30 22.06
N GLU A 436 41.80 34.07 21.14
CA GLU A 436 43.25 34.35 21.18
C GLU A 436 43.57 35.74 21.71
N VAL A 437 43.44 35.94 23.04
CA VAL A 437 44.21 36.96 23.76
C VAL A 437 44.53 36.47 25.17
N LEU A 438 45.54 35.60 25.29
CA LEU A 438 46.27 35.37 26.55
C LEU A 438 47.73 34.92 26.35
N SER A 439 48.30 35.03 25.14
CA SER A 439 49.72 34.69 24.91
C SER A 439 50.60 35.89 24.55
N ALA A 440 50.05 37.08 24.32
CA ALA A 440 50.82 38.22 23.80
C ALA A 440 51.03 39.37 24.79
N GLU A 441 50.28 39.46 25.90
CA GLU A 441 50.44 40.55 26.88
C GLU A 441 51.30 40.20 28.10
N GLU A 442 51.73 38.94 28.27
CA GLU A 442 52.66 38.55 29.35
C GLU A 442 54.12 38.37 28.88
N ASP A 443 54.46 38.58 27.60
CA ASP A 443 55.82 38.33 27.10
C ASP A 443 56.74 39.56 27.13
N ASN A 444 56.54 40.45 28.10
CA ASN A 444 57.57 41.42 28.50
C ASN A 444 58.04 41.10 29.93
N GLY A 445 58.55 39.88 30.12
CA GLY A 445 58.97 39.42 31.44
C GLY A 445 59.42 37.97 31.55
N SER A 446 60.56 37.64 30.94
CA SER A 446 61.38 36.45 31.21
C SER A 446 60.88 35.09 30.68
N ALA A 447 61.72 34.50 29.82
CA ALA A 447 61.63 33.12 29.40
C ALA A 447 61.98 32.17 30.55
N LEU A 448 61.05 31.28 30.94
CA LEU A 448 61.39 29.91 31.31
C LEU A 448 60.18 28.96 31.23
N ASN A 449 60.30 27.96 30.34
CA ASN A 449 59.65 26.65 30.39
C ASN A 449 58.19 26.58 30.87
N ARG A 450 57.22 26.59 29.93
CA ARG A 450 56.00 25.79 30.12
C ARG A 450 55.69 24.92 28.91
N ARG A 451 55.51 23.65 29.24
CA ARG A 451 55.21 22.53 28.35
C ARG A 451 53.99 22.83 27.50
N LYS A 452 54.19 22.63 26.20
CA LYS A 452 53.17 22.43 25.18
C LYS A 452 52.22 21.32 25.62
N GLY A 453 50.96 21.69 25.84
CA GLY A 453 49.86 20.76 26.04
C GLY A 453 48.93 21.15 27.17
N LYS A 454 47.67 21.43 26.81
CA LYS A 454 46.48 21.49 27.68
C LYS A 454 46.03 22.85 28.24
N ASN A 455 46.15 23.95 27.48
CA ASN A 455 45.67 25.29 27.91
C ASN A 455 44.47 25.89 27.17
N GLY A 456 43.88 25.23 26.16
CA GLY A 456 42.77 25.83 25.39
C GLY A 456 41.44 25.96 26.15
N ARG A 457 41.14 25.02 27.06
CA ARG A 457 39.90 25.02 27.85
C ARG A 457 39.92 26.00 29.02
N ASP A 458 41.11 26.21 29.59
CA ASP A 458 41.27 27.13 30.71
C ASP A 458 41.30 28.58 30.21
N SER A 459 41.89 28.84 29.03
CA SER A 459 41.80 30.15 28.36
C SER A 459 40.37 30.48 27.91
N GLU A 460 39.62 29.50 27.38
CA GLU A 460 38.21 29.68 27.01
C GLU A 460 37.35 30.04 28.22
N ARG A 461 37.53 29.32 29.33
CA ARG A 461 36.84 29.60 30.60
C ARG A 461 37.20 30.97 31.17
N GLU A 462 38.46 31.39 31.05
CA GLU A 462 38.93 32.67 31.57
C GLU A 462 38.38 33.85 30.75
N VAL A 463 38.32 33.72 29.42
CA VAL A 463 37.67 34.71 28.53
C VAL A 463 36.17 34.79 28.80
N LEU A 464 35.48 33.65 28.90
CA LEU A 464 34.04 33.61 29.25
C LEU A 464 33.76 34.23 30.63
N LYS A 465 34.62 33.93 31.62
CA LYS A 465 34.52 34.49 32.96
C LYS A 465 34.76 36.00 32.97
N ARG A 466 35.76 36.50 32.23
CA ARG A 466 36.05 37.92 32.10
C ARG A 466 34.89 38.68 31.44
N VAL A 467 34.34 38.16 30.34
CA VAL A 467 33.16 38.73 29.65
C VAL A 467 31.96 38.81 30.58
N TRP A 468 31.71 37.77 31.38
CA TRP A 468 30.57 37.71 32.29
C TRP A 468 30.75 38.60 33.54
N GLU A 469 31.97 38.72 34.07
CA GLU A 469 32.25 39.44 35.33
C GLU A 469 32.60 40.94 35.14
N SER A 470 33.19 41.36 34.02
CA SER A 470 33.81 42.69 33.91
C SER A 470 33.13 43.71 32.99
N ARG A 471 32.10 43.34 32.21
CA ARG A 471 31.48 44.23 31.18
C ARG A 471 32.50 44.92 30.24
N GLN A 472 33.73 44.41 30.15
CA GLN A 472 34.75 44.94 29.23
C GLN A 472 34.55 44.34 27.83
N PRO A 473 34.75 45.13 26.76
CA PRO A 473 34.59 44.64 25.39
C PRO A 473 35.64 43.55 25.12
N SER A 474 35.17 42.34 24.81
CA SER A 474 36.04 41.25 24.37
C SER A 474 36.27 41.31 22.86
N ARG A 475 37.36 40.70 22.39
CA ARG A 475 37.65 40.64 20.96
C ARG A 475 36.55 39.85 20.25
N LYS A 476 35.81 40.54 19.37
CA LYS A 476 34.71 39.97 18.59
C LYS A 476 35.23 39.01 17.52
N GLY A 477 34.59 37.86 17.38
CA GLY A 477 34.91 36.82 16.42
C GLY A 477 34.41 37.10 15.00
N GLU A 478 34.61 36.10 14.15
CA GLU A 478 34.38 36.18 12.70
C GLU A 478 32.89 36.28 12.31
N TRP A 479 31.99 35.75 13.15
CA TRP A 479 30.56 35.69 12.83
C TRP A 479 29.73 36.44 13.86
N ARG A 480 28.74 37.18 13.36
CA ARG A 480 27.62 37.69 14.16
C ARG A 480 26.30 37.27 13.53
N ARG A 481 25.28 37.12 14.37
CA ARG A 481 23.94 36.78 13.91
C ARG A 481 22.84 37.57 14.59
N ARG A 482 21.72 37.72 13.90
CA ARG A 482 20.53 38.39 14.40
C ARG A 482 19.29 37.58 14.06
N ARG A 483 18.40 37.39 15.03
CA ARG A 483 17.18 36.58 14.89
C ARG A 483 16.02 37.44 14.43
N TRP A 484 15.38 37.01 13.37
CA TRP A 484 14.16 37.60 12.82
C TRP A 484 13.03 36.60 12.92
N VAL A 485 11.84 37.06 13.30
CA VAL A 485 10.66 36.23 13.47
C VAL A 485 9.50 36.77 12.64
N ARG A 486 8.66 35.85 12.14
CA ARG A 486 7.45 36.17 11.39
C ARG A 486 6.39 35.09 11.61
N GLY A 487 5.16 35.51 11.89
CA GLY A 487 4.03 34.62 12.07
C GLY A 487 3.64 33.88 10.78
N VAL A 488 3.28 32.62 10.96
CA VAL A 488 2.68 31.76 9.95
C VAL A 488 1.42 31.10 10.46
N ASP A 489 0.43 30.97 9.57
CA ASP A 489 -0.74 30.14 9.79
C ASP A 489 -0.58 28.82 9.05
N ARG A 490 -1.04 27.74 9.67
CA ARG A 490 -1.18 26.47 8.95
C ARG A 490 -2.25 26.62 7.87
N MET A 491 -1.88 26.31 6.62
CA MET A 491 -2.85 26.23 5.54
C MET A 491 -3.67 24.94 5.70
N PRO A 492 -5.01 24.98 5.58
CA PRO A 492 -5.75 23.77 5.28
C PRO A 492 -5.24 23.23 3.95
N LEU A 493 -5.06 21.92 3.84
CA LEU A 493 -4.78 21.26 2.57
C LEU A 493 -6.03 21.40 1.69
N ILE A 494 -6.14 22.52 0.99
CA ILE A 494 -7.12 22.68 -0.08
C ILE A 494 -6.53 21.91 -1.25
N GLN A 495 -6.85 20.63 -1.31
CA GLN A 495 -6.56 19.82 -2.48
C GLN A 495 -7.55 20.27 -3.55
N ASN A 496 -7.12 21.24 -4.37
CA ASN A 496 -7.82 21.59 -5.60
C ASN A 496 -7.76 20.35 -6.51
N TRP A 497 -8.82 19.56 -6.50
CA TRP A 497 -9.06 18.55 -7.52
C TRP A 497 -9.58 19.30 -8.75
N GLU A 498 -8.70 19.52 -9.73
CA GLU A 498 -9.13 19.72 -11.13
C GLU A 498 -9.41 18.37 -11.78
#